data_AF-A0A401MW21-F1
#
_entry.id   AF-A0A401MW21-F1
#
_cell.length_a   1.000
_cell.length_b   1.000
_cell.length_c   1.000
_cell.angle_alpha   90.00
_cell.angle_beta   90.00
_cell.angle_gamma   90.00
#
_symmetry.space_group_name_H-M   'P 1'
#
loop_
_entity.id
_entity.type
_entity.pdbx_description
1 polymer ?
#
loop_
_entity_poly.entity_id
_entity_poly.type
_entity_poly.pdbx_seq_one_letter_code
_entity_poly.pdbx_strand_id
1 'polypeptide(L)'
;MRWTWMPIRLPGGDKLLVWDSVNSKGENAWATVMHPDGSYELAAVKPLDEGAHRIWTSPTSGNAYPTRWSIDIPALNTHLSVRVTGTDAQEFARRSAD
;
A
#
# COMPACT_ATOMS: atom_id res chain seq x y z
N MET A 1 4.11 -13.85 -6.96
CA MET A 1 4.29 -13.19 -5.65
C MET A 1 4.33 -11.70 -5.93
N ARG A 2 3.46 -10.92 -5.29
CA ARG A 2 3.52 -9.45 -5.31
C ARG A 2 3.37 -8.93 -3.90
N TRP A 3 3.87 -7.73 -3.66
CA TRP A 3 3.60 -7.02 -2.42
C TRP A 3 3.29 -5.56 -2.71
N THR A 4 2.47 -4.98 -1.84
CA THR A 4 2.22 -3.54 -1.78
C THR A 4 2.74 -3.05 -0.44
N TRP A 5 3.40 -1.90 -0.41
CA TRP A 5 3.84 -1.29 0.83
C TRP A 5 3.66 0.23 0.77
N MET A 6 3.25 0.83 1.89
CA MET A 6 3.03 2.27 1.98
C MET A 6 3.48 2.81 3.35
N PRO A 7 4.52 3.64 3.42
CA PRO A 7 4.85 4.38 4.62
C PRO A 7 3.97 5.63 4.69
N ILE A 8 3.24 5.81 5.78
CA ILE A 8 2.29 6.90 5.96
C ILE A 8 2.61 7.62 7.28
N ARG A 9 2.71 8.94 7.25
CA ARG A 9 2.79 9.78 8.45
C ARG A 9 1.42 10.38 8.71
N LEU A 10 0.88 10.18 9.91
CA LEU A 10 -0.39 10.76 10.31
C LEU A 10 -0.18 12.12 10.98
N PRO A 11 -1.14 13.05 10.89
CA PRO A 11 -1.06 14.35 11.56
C PRO A 11 -0.90 14.27 13.08
N GLY A 12 -1.40 13.19 13.71
CA GLY A 12 -1.28 12.94 15.15
C GLY A 12 0.10 12.48 15.62
N GLY A 13 1.05 12.30 14.71
CA GLY A 13 2.42 11.89 15.02
C GLY A 13 2.71 10.41 14.83
N ASP A 14 1.67 9.57 14.87
CA ASP A 14 1.76 8.15 14.52
C ASP A 14 2.31 7.97 13.09
N LYS A 15 3.08 6.89 12.91
CA LYS A 15 3.64 6.48 11.62
C LYS A 15 3.22 5.05 11.32
N LEU A 16 2.68 4.84 10.13
CA LEU A 16 2.24 3.54 9.66
C LEU A 16 3.20 3.04 8.59
N LEU A 17 3.47 1.75 8.61
CA LEU A 17 3.95 1.02 7.45
C LEU A 17 2.91 -0.06 7.13
N VAL A 18 2.12 0.17 6.08
CA VAL A 18 1.14 -0.79 5.57
C VAL A 18 1.85 -1.77 4.65
N TRP A 19 1.55 -3.05 4.81
CA TRP A 19 1.98 -4.15 3.97
C TRP A 19 0.76 -4.92 3.44
N ASP A 20 0.90 -5.39 2.21
CA ASP A 20 0.08 -6.43 1.60
C ASP A 20 1.00 -7.39 0.87
N SER A 21 0.86 -8.69 1.12
CA SER A 21 1.60 -9.75 0.44
C SER A 21 0.64 -10.76 -0.16
N VAL A 22 0.72 -10.91 -1.49
CA VAL A 22 -0.12 -11.85 -2.24
C VAL A 22 0.71 -12.95 -2.87
N ASN A 23 0.33 -14.18 -2.55
CA ASN A 23 0.97 -15.41 -3.01
C ASN A 23 -0.08 -16.50 -3.32
N SER A 24 0.39 -17.71 -3.66
CA SER A 24 -0.50 -18.82 -4.01
C SER A 24 -1.40 -19.31 -2.88
N LYS A 25 -1.12 -18.94 -1.64
CA LYS A 25 -1.93 -19.30 -0.45
C LYS A 25 -2.97 -18.23 -0.09
N GLY A 26 -2.90 -17.05 -0.71
CA GLY A 26 -3.82 -15.94 -0.47
C GLY A 26 -3.12 -14.61 -0.25
N GLU A 27 -3.90 -13.67 0.30
CA GLU A 27 -3.51 -12.30 0.62
C GLU A 27 -3.35 -12.13 2.14
N ASN A 28 -2.28 -11.46 2.55
CA ASN A 28 -2.05 -11.11 3.96
C ASN A 28 -1.65 -9.64 4.05
N ALA A 29 -2.45 -8.84 4.74
CA ALA A 29 -2.23 -7.42 4.91
C ALA A 29 -2.18 -7.02 6.39
N TRP A 30 -1.24 -6.14 6.74
CA TRP A 30 -1.04 -5.65 8.11
C TRP A 30 -0.40 -4.26 8.10
N ALA A 31 -0.52 -3.56 9.22
CA ALA A 31 0.18 -2.31 9.46
C ALA A 31 1.07 -2.46 10.69
N THR A 32 2.28 -1.92 10.61
CA THR A 32 3.06 -1.56 11.81
C THR A 32 2.73 -0.11 12.14
N VAL A 33 2.26 0.15 13.35
CA VAL A 33 1.99 1.49 13.87
C VAL A 33 3.05 1.84 14.88
N MET A 34 3.78 2.92 14.66
CA MET A 34 4.76 3.46 15.60
C MET A 34 4.22 4.76 16.16
N HIS A 35 4.11 4.81 17.48
CA HIS A 35 3.61 5.96 18.22
C HIS A 35 4.71 7.01 18.44
N PRO A 36 4.35 8.27 18.76
CA PRO A 36 5.33 9.33 19.03
C PRO A 36 6.31 9.03 20.16
N ASP A 37 5.94 8.19 21.12
CA ASP A 37 6.78 7.77 22.23
C ASP A 37 7.77 6.65 21.88
N GLY A 38 7.72 6.15 20.64
CA GLY A 38 8.59 5.10 20.12
C GLY A 38 8.08 3.68 20.37
N SER A 39 6.97 3.49 21.08
CA SER A 39 6.28 2.21 21.14
C SER A 39 5.64 1.85 19.79
N TYR A 40 5.39 0.56 19.56
CA TYR A 40 4.76 0.12 18.32
C TYR A 40 3.84 -1.07 18.52
N GLU A 41 2.87 -1.18 17.62
CA GLU A 41 1.94 -2.30 17.53
C GLU A 41 1.75 -2.79 16.09
N LEU A 42 1.23 -4.01 15.95
CA LEU A 42 0.80 -4.57 14.67
C LEU A 42 -0.72 -4.65 14.63
N ALA A 43 -1.31 -4.20 13.53
CA ALA A 43 -2.75 -4.29 13.32
C ALA A 43 -3.06 -4.98 11.99
N ALA A 44 -4.07 -5.85 12.01
CA ALA A 44 -4.58 -6.46 10.78
C ALA A 44 -5.24 -5.40 9.90
N VAL A 45 -4.94 -5.44 8.61
CA VAL A 45 -5.55 -4.60 7.58
C VAL A 45 -6.42 -5.53 6.74
N LYS A 46 -7.60 -5.06 6.30
CA LYS A 46 -8.33 -5.82 5.28
C LYS A 46 -7.46 -5.99 4.03
N PRO A 47 -7.63 -7.07 3.24
CA PRO A 47 -6.95 -7.21 1.95
C PRO A 47 -6.97 -5.89 1.16
N LEU A 48 -5.79 -5.44 0.72
CA LEU A 48 -5.64 -4.17 0.00
C LEU A 48 -6.21 -4.26 -1.40
N ASP A 49 -6.30 -5.45 -1.99
CA ASP A 49 -6.90 -5.67 -3.31
C ASP A 49 -8.39 -5.27 -3.35
N GLU A 50 -9.14 -5.50 -2.27
CA GLU A 50 -10.55 -5.10 -2.10
C GLU A 50 -10.74 -3.58 -2.21
N GLY A 51 -9.76 -2.80 -1.75
CA GLY A 51 -9.79 -1.34 -1.73
C GLY A 51 -9.00 -0.67 -2.87
N ALA A 52 -8.23 -1.45 -3.64
CA ALA A 52 -7.38 -0.96 -4.72
C ALA A 52 -8.23 -0.59 -5.95
N HIS A 53 -8.03 0.61 -6.48
CA HIS A 53 -8.79 1.08 -7.64
C HIS A 53 -8.01 2.08 -8.48
N ARG A 54 -8.59 2.43 -9.64
CA ARG A 54 -7.99 3.28 -10.68
C ARG A 54 -6.63 2.76 -11.12
N ILE A 55 -6.67 1.86 -12.09
CA ILE A 55 -5.50 1.18 -12.62
C ILE A 55 -4.81 2.04 -13.67
N TRP A 56 -3.50 2.23 -13.53
CA TRP A 56 -2.62 2.70 -14.58
C TRP A 56 -1.85 1.51 -15.15
N THR A 57 -1.90 1.34 -16.46
CA THR A 57 -1.15 0.31 -17.16
C THR A 57 0.09 0.93 -17.79
N SER A 58 1.26 0.38 -17.48
CA SER A 58 2.52 0.87 -18.03
C SER A 58 2.58 0.62 -19.54
N PRO A 59 2.87 1.65 -20.35
CA PRO A 59 3.15 1.47 -21.77
C PRO A 59 4.51 0.81 -22.03
N THR A 60 5.40 0.76 -21.03
CA THR A 60 6.76 0.20 -21.18
C THR A 60 6.78 -1.29 -20.87
N SER A 61 6.15 -1.72 -19.78
CA SER A 61 6.19 -3.10 -19.30
C SER A 61 4.88 -3.87 -19.51
N GLY A 62 3.76 -3.16 -19.76
CA GLY A 62 2.43 -3.74 -19.75
C GLY A 62 1.88 -4.05 -18.34
N ASN A 63 2.63 -3.77 -17.27
CA ASN A 63 2.18 -4.02 -15.90
C ASN A 63 1.04 -3.08 -15.50
N ALA A 64 0.09 -3.61 -14.72
CA ALA A 64 -1.05 -2.87 -14.19
C ALA A 64 -0.84 -2.53 -12.72
N TYR A 65 -0.94 -1.24 -12.39
CA TYR A 65 -0.73 -0.72 -11.04
C TYR A 65 -1.96 0.05 -10.56
N PRO A 66 -2.55 -0.28 -9.40
CA PRO A 66 -3.49 0.62 -8.74
C PRO A 66 -2.81 1.95 -8.43
N THR A 67 -3.56 3.04 -8.56
CA THR A 67 -3.10 4.40 -8.22
C THR A 67 -3.87 5.00 -7.04
N ARG A 68 -4.84 4.25 -6.50
CA ARG A 68 -5.67 4.62 -5.36
C ARG A 68 -6.01 3.41 -4.51
N TRP A 69 -6.15 3.64 -3.21
CA TRP A 69 -6.50 2.63 -2.23
C TRP A 69 -7.45 3.20 -1.18
N SER A 70 -8.40 2.36 -0.78
CA SER A 70 -9.22 2.50 0.42
C SER A 70 -8.73 1.46 1.43
N ILE A 71 -8.09 1.89 2.51
CA ILE A 71 -7.44 0.98 3.47
C ILE A 71 -8.20 1.02 4.79
N ASP A 72 -8.72 -0.13 5.21
CA ASP A 72 -9.41 -0.30 6.49
C ASP A 72 -8.52 -1.05 7.49
N ILE A 73 -8.36 -0.47 8.69
CA ILE A 73 -7.66 -1.08 9.83
C ILE A 73 -8.66 -1.18 11.00
N PRO A 74 -9.47 -2.26 11.10
CA PRO A 74 -10.62 -2.30 11.99
C PRO A 74 -10.28 -2.16 13.47
N ALA A 75 -9.20 -2.81 13.92
CA ALA A 75 -8.78 -2.76 15.33
C ALA A 75 -8.42 -1.34 15.80
N LEU A 76 -8.05 -0.45 14.87
CA LEU A 76 -7.70 0.94 15.13
C LEU A 76 -8.82 1.93 14.76
N ASN A 77 -10.01 1.43 14.37
CA ASN A 77 -11.11 2.24 13.85
C ASN A 77 -10.64 3.26 12.79
N THR A 78 -9.76 2.83 11.90
CA THR A 78 -9.05 3.72 10.97
C THR A 78 -9.40 3.36 9.53
N HIS A 79 -9.68 4.41 8.75
CA HIS A 79 -9.87 4.34 7.30
C HIS A 79 -8.96 5.37 6.62
N LEU A 80 -8.18 4.92 5.63
CA LEU A 80 -7.27 5.77 4.87
C LEU A 80 -7.64 5.76 3.38
N SER A 81 -7.80 6.95 2.82
CA SER A 81 -7.83 7.13 1.36
C SER A 81 -6.44 7.53 0.87
N VAL A 82 -5.79 6.62 0.16
CA VAL A 82 -4.46 6.84 -0.41
C VAL A 82 -4.60 7.05 -1.92
N ARG A 83 -3.91 8.07 -2.43
CA ARG A 83 -3.80 8.32 -3.87
C ARG A 83 -2.37 8.65 -4.23
N VAL A 84 -1.95 8.19 -5.42
CA VAL A 84 -0.73 8.69 -6.05
C VAL A 84 -0.86 10.20 -6.23
N THR A 85 0.23 10.92 -5.96
CA THR A 85 0.34 12.37 -6.21
C THR A 85 1.25 12.60 -7.41
N GLY A 86 0.98 13.64 -8.20
CA GLY A 86 1.66 13.87 -9.46
C GLY A 86 1.10 12.98 -10.58
N THR A 87 1.99 12.48 -11.45
CA THR A 87 1.61 11.61 -12.57
C THR A 87 1.46 10.16 -12.11
N ASP A 88 0.57 9.42 -12.77
CA ASP A 88 0.40 7.98 -12.53
C ASP A 88 1.62 7.16 -12.96
N ALA A 89 2.39 7.65 -13.95
CA ALA A 89 3.56 7.00 -14.50
C ALA A 89 4.79 7.13 -13.58
N GLN A 90 4.83 6.36 -12.49
CA GLN A 90 5.96 6.31 -11.53
C GLN A 90 6.68 4.95 -11.51
N GLU A 91 6.40 4.08 -12.48
CA GLU A 91 7.08 2.79 -12.57
C GLU A 91 8.58 2.96 -12.81
N PHE A 92 9.39 2.29 -12.00
CA PHE A 92 10.80 2.04 -12.30
C PHE A 92 10.93 0.78 -13.14
N ALA A 93 10.67 0.91 -14.44
CA ALA A 93 10.80 -0.21 -15.37
C ALA A 93 12.28 -0.54 -15.58
N ARG A 94 12.62 -1.83 -15.50
CA ARG A 94 13.92 -2.29 -15.97
C ARG A 94 13.94 -2.11 -17.48
N ARG A 95 14.84 -1.26 -17.98
CA ARG A 95 15.05 -1.17 -19.43
C ARG A 95 15.57 -2.52 -19.92
N SER A 96 15.06 -2.97 -21.07
CA SER A 96 15.68 -4.05 -21.83
C SER A 96 17.16 -3.73 -22.01
N ALA A 97 18.05 -4.67 -21.72
CA ALA A 97 19.42 -4.56 -22.18
C ALA A 97 19.39 -4.69 -23.71
N ASP A 98 19.95 -3.69 -24.40
CA ASP A 98 20.18 -3.75 -25.84
C ASP A 98 21.12 -4.91 -26.22
#